data_AF-A0A935EZB7-F1
#
_entry.id   AF-A0A935EZB7-F1
#
_cell.length_a   1.000
_cell.length_b   1.000
_cell.length_c   1.000
_cell.angle_alpha   90.00
_cell.angle_beta   90.00
_cell.angle_gamma   90.00
#
_symmetry.space_group_name_H-M   'P 1'
#
loop_
_entity.id
_entity.type
_entity.pdbx_description
1 polymer ?
#
loop_
_entity_poly.entity_id
_entity_poly.type
_entity_poly.pdbx_seq_one_letter_code
_entity_poly.pdbx_strand_id
1 'polypeptide(L)' 'MCESFFATLECELIDRRRFRNQDEARREVFQFIEGWYNPHRRHSGIDYQSPINFERRYQGVA' A
#
# COMPACT_ATOMS: atom_id res chain seq x y z
N MET A 1 -5.74 -5.86 -5.43
CA MET A 1 -6.42 -5.14 -6.54
C MET A 1 -6.44 -3.66 -6.24
N CYS A 2 -6.54 -2.84 -7.28
CA CYS A 2 -6.52 -1.38 -7.19
C CYS A 2 -7.61 -0.83 -6.24
N GLU A 3 -8.81 -1.42 -6.26
CA GLU A 3 -9.91 -1.01 -5.37
C GLU A 3 -9.59 -1.23 -3.89
N SER A 4 -8.97 -2.36 -3.54
CA SER A 4 -8.56 -2.65 -2.15
C SER A 4 -7.44 -1.72 -1.67
N PHE A 5 -6.61 -1.20 -2.59
CA PHE A 5 -5.60 -0.20 -2.26
C PHE A 5 -6.25 1.11 -1.83
N PHE A 6 -7.11 1.70 -2.67
CA PHE A 6 -7.73 2.99 -2.39
C PHE A 6 -8.58 2.96 -1.12
N ALA A 7 -9.42 1.93 -0.95
CA ALA A 7 -10.22 1.79 0.26
C ALA A 7 -9.35 1.75 1.53
N THR A 8 -8.18 1.11 1.46
CA THR A 8 -7.26 1.11 2.61
C THR A 8 -6.60 2.46 2.80
N LEU A 9 -6.09 3.07 1.74
CA LEU A 9 -5.43 4.37 1.81
C LEU A 9 -6.37 5.41 2.45
N GLU A 10 -7.63 5.39 2.06
CA GLU A 10 -8.67 6.25 2.64
C GLU A 10 -8.87 5.95 4.13
N CYS A 11 -9.26 4.71 4.48
CA CYS A 11 -9.63 4.35 5.85
C CYS A 11 -8.48 4.38 6.87
N GLU A 12 -7.26 4.09 6.45
CA GLU A 12 -6.12 3.92 7.34
C GLU A 12 -5.18 5.14 7.38
N LEU A 13 -5.11 5.94 6.31
CA LEU A 13 -4.27 7.14 6.26
C LEU A 13 -5.08 8.43 6.18
N ILE A 14 -5.93 8.58 5.16
CA ILE A 14 -6.57 9.87 4.85
C ILE A 14 -7.62 10.25 5.90
N ASP A 15 -8.47 9.31 6.31
CA ASP A 15 -9.53 9.57 7.29
C ASP A 15 -8.99 9.80 8.70
N ARG A 16 -7.80 9.27 8.99
CA ARG A 16 -7.19 9.31 10.33
C ARG A 16 -6.28 10.51 10.54
N ARG A 17 -5.99 11.28 9.50
CA ARG A 17 -5.00 12.35 9.55
C ARG A 17 -5.45 13.60 8.81
N ARG A 18 -5.09 14.76 9.37
CA ARG A 18 -5.17 16.04 8.65
C ARG A 18 -3.75 16.43 8.24
N PHE A 19 -3.56 16.69 6.95
CA PHE A 19 -2.29 17.18 6.42
C PHE A 19 -2.26 18.70 6.45
N ARG A 20 -1.12 19.29 6.82
CA ARG A 20 -0.98 20.75 6.87
C ARG A 20 -0.85 21.35 5.47
N ASN A 21 -0.24 20.61 4.56
CA ASN A 21 -0.06 21.01 3.17
C ASN A 21 0.10 19.78 2.26
N GLN A 22 0.17 20.04 0.95
CA GLN A 22 0.27 18.98 -0.06
C GLN A 22 1.60 18.20 0.01
N ASP A 23 2.69 18.85 0.42
CA ASP A 23 4.00 18.20 0.51
C ASP A 23 4.04 17.17 1.66
N GLU A 24 3.43 17.49 2.80
CA GLU A 24 3.23 16.52 3.88
C GLU A 24 2.37 15.34 3.40
N ALA A 25 1.24 15.61 2.73
CA ALA A 25 0.39 14.54 2.19
C ALA A 25 1.16 13.61 1.23
N ARG A 26 1.98 14.17 0.33
CA ARG A 26 2.82 13.37 -0.59
C ARG A 26 3.79 12.47 0.16
N ARG A 27 4.49 13.00 1.16
CA ARG A 27 5.46 12.23 1.97
C ARG A 27 4.79 11.10 2.74
N GLU A 28 3.64 11.38 3.35
CA GLU A 28 2.88 10.40 4.11
C GLU A 28 2.29 9.30 3.22
N VAL A 29 1.77 9.65 2.04
CA VAL A 29 1.32 8.66 1.04
C VAL A 29 2.47 7.80 0.56
N PHE A 30 3.64 8.40 0.25
CA PHE A 30 4.82 7.64 -0.13
C PHE A 30 5.25 6.66 0.96
N GLN A 31 5.33 7.12 2.21
CA GLN A 31 5.68 6.27 3.34
C GLN A 31 4.65 5.15 3.57
N PHE A 32 3.36 5.45 3.39
CA PHE A 32 2.31 4.44 3.48
C PHE A 32 2.47 3.36 2.41
N ILE A 33 2.75 3.76 1.16
CA ILE A 33 2.92 2.83 0.03
C ILE A 33 4.19 1.98 0.23
N GLU A 34 5.35 2.64 0.33
CA GLU A 34 6.66 1.98 0.29
C GLU A 34 7.10 1.43 1.64
N GLY A 35 6.69 2.07 2.75
CA GLY A 35 7.05 1.65 4.10
C GLY A 35 6.12 0.57 4.66
N TRP A 36 4.87 0.50 4.20
CA TRP A 36 3.88 -0.39 4.78
C TRP A 36 3.11 -1.23 3.76
N TYR A 37 2.44 -0.61 2.78
CA TYR A 37 1.52 -1.32 1.90
C TYR A 37 2.24 -2.38 1.04
N ASN A 38 3.19 -1.96 0.21
CA ASN A 38 3.93 -2.84 -0.69
C ASN A 38 4.74 -3.93 0.04
N PRO A 39 5.52 -3.62 1.10
CA PRO A 39 6.30 -4.64 1.79
C PRO A 39 5.50 -5.54 2.73
N HIS A 40 4.47 -5.02 3.42
CA HIS A 40 3.90 -5.70 4.59
C HIS A 40 2.41 -6.04 4.47
N ARG A 41 1.61 -5.29 3.69
CA ARG A 41 0.15 -5.51 3.67
C ARG A 41 -0.20 -6.83 3.01
N ARG A 42 -0.84 -7.73 3.76
CA ARG A 42 -1.30 -9.02 3.24
C ARG A 42 -2.66 -8.89 2.56
N HIS A 43 -2.83 -9.52 1.41
CA HIS A 43 -4.08 -9.53 0.66
C HIS A 43 -4.60 -10.95 0.46
N SER A 44 -5.85 -11.21 0.84
CA SER A 44 -6.49 -12.53 0.69
C SER A 44 -6.52 -13.03 -0.75
N GLY A 45 -6.64 -12.11 -1.73
CA GLY A 45 -6.64 -12.43 -3.16
C GLY A 45 -5.29 -12.86 -3.75
N ILE A 46 -4.20 -12.81 -2.97
CA ILE A 46 -2.86 -13.26 -3.38
C ILE A 46 -2.24 -14.18 -2.32
N ASP A 47 -3.03 -15.12 -1.79
CA ASP A 47 -2.63 -16.08 -0.76
C ASP A 47 -2.07 -15.41 0.51
N TYR A 48 -2.63 -14.26 0.88
CA TYR A 48 -2.16 -13.45 2.00
C TYR A 48 -0.68 -13.07 1.91
N GLN A 49 -0.15 -12.91 0.70
CA GLN A 49 1.16 -12.31 0.48
C GLN A 49 1.05 -10.78 0.44
N SER A 50 2.18 -10.10 0.65
CA SER A 50 2.29 -8.69 0.33
C SER A 50 2.54 -8.46 -1.15
N PRO A 51 2.21 -7.28 -1.70
CA PRO A 51 2.41 -6.98 -3.11
C PRO A 51 3.82 -7.31 -3.58
N ILE A 52 4.86 -6.88 -2.84
CA ILE A 52 6.25 -7.14 -3.23
C ILE A 52 6.61 -8.63 -3.20
N ASN A 53 6.06 -9.40 -2.24
CA ASN A 53 6.34 -10.83 -2.12
C ASN A 53 5.64 -11.62 -3.23
N PHE A 54 4.41 -11.21 -3.56
CA PHE A 54 3.71 -11.73 -4.72
C PHE A 54 4.52 -11.45 -5.98
N GLU A 55 4.86 -10.18 -6.27
CA GLU A 55 5.65 -9.83 -7.46
C GLU A 55 6.96 -10.62 -7.55
N ARG A 56 7.74 -10.72 -6.47
CA ARG A 56 8.98 -11.52 -6.44
C ARG A 56 8.76 -12.98 -6.79
N ARG A 57 7.65 -13.57 -6.35
CA ARG A 57 7.31 -14.97 -6.62
C ARG A 57 6.97 -15.22 -8.10
N TYR A 58 6.43 -14.22 -8.80
CA TYR A 58 6.06 -14.32 -10.22
C TYR A 58 7.11 -13.70 -11.16
N GLN A 59 8.00 -12.83 -10.68
CA GLN A 59 9.12 -12.27 -11.46
C GLN A 59 10.23 -13.28 -11.78
N GLY A 60 10.26 -14.44 -11.12
CA GLY A 60 11.19 -15.54 -11.42
C GLY A 60 10.73 -16.52 -12.50
N VAL A 61 9.61 -16.25 -13.19
CA VAL A 61 8.97 -17.15 -14.17
C VAL A 61 9.01 -16.58 -15.60
N ALA A 62 10.05 -15.81 -15.93
CA ALA A 62 10.34 -15.36 -17.30
C ALA A 62 11.43 -16.21 -17.95
#